data_AF-A0A976CJW7-F1
#
_entry.id   AF-A0A976CJW7-F1
#
_cell.length_a   1.000
_cell.length_b   1.000
_cell.length_c   1.000
_cell.angle_alpha   90.00
_cell.angle_beta   90.00
_cell.angle_gamma   90.00
#
_symmetry.space_group_name_H-M   'P 1'
#
loop_
_entity.id
_entity.type
_entity.pdbx_description
1 polymer ?
#
loop_
_entity_poly.entity_id
_entity_poly.type
_entity_poly.pdbx_seq_one_letter_code
_entity_poly.pdbx_strand_id
1 'polypeptide(L)'
;MQQPKNLNRLLRALSRQGLDVSYNNRVYSICLNSSLQENWQDASSTTENNENVFTTRENWQDASSTTAEVLLPEGFPVEAKALKQLANLANVRHPQGGCVCRACATPDFHPGDAGVAIGSIAQTDKMVIPAAVGSDINCGMRLHVADLSIEQFQGKRDRFVELMKGDYFFGTRDVSMTAKTARAMFQHGIPGWLDAMQELAIGSVANSDFEQLAIECDRTFLGGSMNGDVKWAPEELVPNDGTVRDGGLATIGGGNHFVEIQAVEEVVDRATAYTWGVRSGQIAFMIHSGSRNVGKYIGGMWRDRACEAWPKTLKHPEYGLFPLSVEADPELVSSYLQAEATAANYGFINRLLLAELLRLRLRQVFGDIEAPLVYDLPHNITLAEGDGWVTRKGACPAHSGQPVIVPGSMGAPSYLLVGLGNDRFLRSASHGAGRARSRFDLSRQGADKTDGALGLTGVDCITLRQERRIEEAPAAYKPIQPVIDVQVEAQMVGIVAKMKPVLTFKA
;
A
#
# COMPACT_ATOMS: atom_id res chain seq x y z
N MET A 1 8.73 27.25 -21.04
CA MET A 1 8.27 25.86 -21.26
C MET A 1 9.30 25.14 -22.13
N GLN A 2 10.26 24.44 -21.53
CA GLN A 2 11.07 23.48 -22.29
C GLN A 2 10.42 22.12 -22.11
N GLN A 3 9.84 21.57 -23.19
CA GLN A 3 9.46 20.16 -23.21
C GLN A 3 10.67 19.33 -22.76
N PRO A 4 10.49 18.25 -21.98
CA PRO A 4 11.60 17.37 -21.63
C PRO A 4 12.30 16.97 -22.94
N LYS A 5 13.61 17.22 -23.08
CA LYS A 5 14.36 17.00 -24.33
C LYS A 5 14.23 15.59 -24.91
N ASN A 6 13.70 14.64 -24.12
CA ASN A 6 13.45 13.26 -24.47
C ASN A 6 11.97 12.85 -24.56
N LEU A 7 11.00 13.75 -24.33
CA LEU A 7 9.57 13.40 -24.33
C LEU A 7 9.11 12.89 -25.71
N ASN A 8 9.39 13.62 -26.80
CA ASN A 8 9.04 13.16 -28.14
C ASN A 8 9.70 11.82 -28.52
N ARG A 9 10.92 11.56 -28.03
CA ARG A 9 11.61 10.28 -28.23
C ARG A 9 10.94 9.15 -27.43
N LEU A 10 10.57 9.43 -26.18
CA LEU A 10 9.84 8.52 -25.31
C LEU A 10 8.46 8.21 -25.89
N LEU A 11 7.68 9.21 -26.29
CA LEU A 11 6.36 9.04 -26.91
C LEU A 11 6.44 8.19 -28.18
N ARG A 12 7.43 8.43 -29.05
CA ARG A 12 7.68 7.57 -30.23
C ARG A 12 8.06 6.14 -29.85
N ALA A 13 8.87 5.95 -28.80
CA ALA A 13 9.25 4.62 -28.33
C ALA A 13 8.04 3.87 -27.72
N LEU A 14 7.18 4.57 -26.99
CA LEU A 14 5.94 4.04 -26.41
C LEU A 14 4.93 3.66 -27.51
N SER A 15 4.78 4.50 -28.54
CA SER A 15 3.95 4.19 -29.71
C SER A 15 4.42 2.91 -30.41
N ARG A 16 5.74 2.71 -30.57
CA ARG A 16 6.31 1.43 -31.07
C ARG A 16 6.06 0.23 -30.15
N GLN A 17 5.78 0.45 -28.87
CA GLN A 17 5.39 -0.57 -27.89
C GLN A 17 3.86 -0.73 -27.78
N GLY A 18 3.10 -0.08 -28.68
CA GLY A 18 1.65 -0.17 -28.73
C GLY A 18 0.91 0.75 -27.78
N LEU A 19 1.52 1.87 -27.36
CA LEU A 19 0.91 2.84 -26.46
C LEU A 19 0.76 4.20 -27.11
N ASP A 20 -0.46 4.73 -27.12
CA ASP A 20 -0.74 6.11 -27.44
C ASP A 20 -0.70 6.93 -26.14
N VAL A 21 0.28 7.85 -26.07
CA VAL A 21 0.50 8.67 -24.88
C VAL A 21 0.48 10.14 -25.27
N SER A 22 -0.33 10.92 -24.57
CA SER A 22 -0.30 12.38 -24.63
C SER A 22 0.10 12.95 -23.28
N TYR A 23 0.64 14.17 -23.30
CA TYR A 23 1.06 14.88 -22.09
C TYR A 23 0.51 16.29 -22.12
N ASN A 24 -0.26 16.66 -21.11
CA ASN A 24 -0.82 17.99 -20.93
C ASN A 24 -0.83 18.36 -19.45
N ASN A 25 -0.29 19.53 -19.10
CA ASN A 25 -0.29 20.08 -17.74
C ASN A 25 0.03 19.04 -16.65
N ARG A 26 1.20 18.38 -16.74
CA ARG A 26 1.69 17.37 -15.76
C ARG A 26 0.91 16.05 -15.73
N VAL A 27 -0.11 15.88 -16.56
CA VAL A 27 -0.85 14.63 -16.70
C VAL A 27 -0.45 13.92 -17.98
N TYR A 28 -0.08 12.65 -17.86
CA TYR A 28 0.05 11.73 -18.98
C TYR A 28 -1.27 10.97 -19.16
N SER A 29 -1.87 11.05 -20.34
CA SER A 29 -3.02 10.22 -20.72
C SER A 29 -2.53 9.09 -21.62
N ILE A 30 -2.82 7.85 -21.24
CA ILE A 30 -2.22 6.63 -21.80
C ILE A 30 -3.31 5.70 -22.28
N CYS A 31 -3.17 5.19 -23.50
CA CYS A 31 -4.11 4.27 -24.11
C CYS A 31 -3.36 3.16 -24.87
N LEU A 32 -3.94 1.97 -24.96
CA LEU A 32 -3.44 0.95 -25.88
C LEU A 32 -3.79 1.37 -27.32
N ASN A 33 -2.84 1.26 -28.24
CA ASN A 33 -3.04 1.63 -29.65
C ASN A 33 -3.98 0.63 -30.34
N SER A 34 -4.98 1.13 -31.05
CA SER A 34 -5.98 0.36 -31.79
C SER A 34 -5.39 -0.51 -32.90
N SER A 35 -4.22 -0.16 -33.47
CA SER A 35 -3.57 -0.93 -34.53
C SER A 35 -2.93 -2.25 -34.07
N LEU A 36 -3.01 -2.59 -32.76
CA LEU A 36 -2.57 -3.88 -32.20
C LEU A 36 -3.74 -4.66 -31.55
N GLN A 37 -4.98 -4.17 -31.69
CA GLN A 37 -6.19 -4.84 -31.21
C GLN A 37 -6.62 -6.06 -32.05
N GLU A 38 -5.90 -6.41 -33.13
CA GLU A 38 -6.23 -7.51 -34.07
C GLU A 38 -6.32 -8.92 -33.43
N ASN A 39 -6.03 -9.11 -32.15
CA ASN A 39 -5.96 -10.45 -31.54
C ASN A 39 -7.22 -10.91 -30.77
N TRP A 40 -8.36 -10.24 -30.92
CA TRP A 40 -9.64 -10.70 -30.34
C TRP A 40 -10.66 -11.21 -31.38
N GLN A 41 -10.28 -11.31 -32.66
CA GLN A 41 -11.25 -11.55 -33.74
C GLN A 41 -11.39 -13.01 -34.23
N ASP A 42 -10.47 -13.92 -33.94
CA ASP A 42 -10.55 -15.28 -34.51
C ASP A 42 -10.92 -16.36 -33.47
N ALA A 43 -12.19 -16.40 -33.10
CA ALA A 43 -12.79 -17.59 -32.47
C ALA A 43 -14.30 -17.69 -32.71
N SER A 44 -14.79 -17.46 -33.93
CA SER A 44 -16.15 -17.90 -34.31
C SER A 44 -16.34 -17.95 -35.82
N SER A 45 -15.95 -19.04 -36.46
CA SER A 45 -16.48 -19.41 -37.78
C SER A 45 -16.56 -20.92 -37.92
N THR A 46 -17.68 -21.50 -37.46
CA THR A 46 -18.30 -22.82 -37.72
C THR A 46 -19.21 -23.07 -36.50
N THR A 47 -20.54 -23.18 -36.54
CA THR A 47 -21.47 -23.85 -37.46
C THR A 47 -22.92 -23.40 -37.19
N GLU A 48 -23.73 -23.49 -38.24
CA GLU A 48 -25.19 -23.52 -38.42
C GLU A 48 -26.17 -23.48 -37.22
N ASN A 49 -27.15 -22.57 -37.37
CA ASN A 49 -28.60 -22.65 -37.07
C ASN A 49 -29.09 -23.58 -35.95
N ASN A 50 -29.54 -22.97 -34.85
CA ASN A 50 -30.91 -23.17 -34.37
C ASN A 50 -31.34 -22.08 -33.38
N GLU A 51 -32.58 -21.62 -33.56
CA GLU A 51 -33.24 -20.56 -32.81
C GLU A 51 -33.53 -20.99 -31.37
N ASN A 52 -33.09 -20.18 -30.40
CA ASN A 52 -33.84 -19.85 -29.18
C ASN A 52 -33.15 -18.70 -28.39
N VAL A 53 -33.79 -17.54 -28.49
CA VAL A 53 -33.83 -16.39 -27.56
C VAL A 53 -32.76 -16.30 -26.46
N PHE A 54 -31.73 -15.46 -26.71
CA PHE A 54 -31.10 -14.56 -25.74
C PHE A 54 -30.64 -13.29 -26.47
N THR A 55 -31.48 -12.26 -26.45
CA THR A 55 -31.09 -10.85 -26.68
C THR A 55 -30.31 -10.38 -25.45
N THR A 56 -29.11 -9.79 -25.46
CA THR A 56 -28.44 -8.92 -26.42
C THR A 56 -26.92 -9.14 -26.35
N ARG A 57 -26.30 -9.47 -27.49
CA ARG A 57 -24.84 -9.64 -27.71
C ARG A 57 -24.18 -8.37 -28.27
N GLU A 58 -24.86 -7.23 -28.17
CA GLU A 58 -24.45 -5.97 -28.80
C GLU A 58 -23.58 -5.12 -27.85
N ASN A 59 -22.42 -4.68 -28.37
CA ASN A 59 -21.46 -3.69 -27.81
C ASN A 59 -20.22 -4.16 -27.02
N TRP A 60 -19.76 -5.42 -27.12
CA TRP A 60 -18.43 -5.79 -26.57
C TRP A 60 -17.25 -5.54 -27.53
N GLN A 61 -17.53 -5.43 -28.83
CA GLN A 61 -16.51 -5.29 -29.88
C GLN A 61 -16.13 -3.83 -30.21
N ASP A 62 -16.84 -2.84 -29.63
CA ASP A 62 -16.68 -1.41 -29.96
C ASP A 62 -16.27 -0.55 -28.75
N ALA A 63 -15.90 -1.18 -27.64
CA ALA A 63 -15.47 -0.46 -26.45
C ALA A 63 -14.06 0.13 -26.69
N SER A 64 -14.02 1.41 -27.06
CA SER A 64 -12.79 2.22 -27.10
C SER A 64 -11.93 1.91 -25.88
N SER A 65 -10.64 1.69 -26.11
CA SER A 65 -9.65 1.42 -25.06
C SER A 65 -9.73 2.47 -23.94
N THR A 66 -9.84 2.00 -22.70
CA THR A 66 -9.94 2.88 -21.54
C THR A 66 -8.64 3.66 -21.40
N THR A 67 -8.74 4.99 -21.41
CA THR A 67 -7.59 5.87 -21.18
C THR A 67 -7.27 5.94 -19.69
N ALA A 68 -6.02 5.68 -19.34
CA ALA A 68 -5.51 5.85 -17.98
C ALA A 68 -4.79 7.19 -17.82
N GLU A 69 -4.87 7.79 -16.64
CA GLU A 69 -4.21 9.06 -16.34
C GLU A 69 -3.11 8.93 -15.27
N VAL A 70 -1.96 9.55 -15.47
CA VAL A 70 -0.87 9.59 -14.48
C VAL A 70 -0.51 11.03 -14.20
N LEU A 71 -0.60 11.43 -12.93
CA LEU A 71 -0.09 12.72 -12.48
C LEU A 71 1.40 12.61 -12.18
N LEU A 72 2.25 13.42 -12.81
CA LEU A 72 3.69 13.39 -12.56
C LEU A 72 4.30 14.80 -12.52
N PRO A 73 5.26 15.07 -11.62
CA PRO A 73 5.97 16.34 -11.61
C PRO A 73 6.74 16.56 -12.92
N GLU A 74 6.95 17.82 -13.28
CA GLU A 74 7.72 18.15 -14.47
C GLU A 74 9.15 17.62 -14.35
N GLY A 75 9.63 16.95 -15.41
CA GLY A 75 10.99 16.39 -15.47
C GLY A 75 11.19 15.07 -14.71
N PHE A 76 10.17 14.52 -14.05
CA PHE A 76 10.28 13.20 -13.42
C PHE A 76 10.49 12.09 -14.47
N PRO A 77 11.31 11.07 -14.16
CA PRO A 77 11.51 9.94 -15.05
C PRO A 77 10.20 9.13 -15.16
N VAL A 78 9.90 8.71 -16.39
CA VAL A 78 8.75 7.85 -16.68
C VAL A 78 9.25 6.60 -17.39
N GLU A 79 8.99 5.45 -16.77
CA GLU A 79 9.41 4.15 -17.30
C GLU A 79 8.33 3.54 -18.19
N ALA A 80 8.71 3.14 -19.41
CA ALA A 80 7.79 2.53 -20.36
C ALA A 80 7.09 1.27 -19.81
N LYS A 81 7.81 0.49 -18.99
CA LYS A 81 7.25 -0.68 -18.30
C LYS A 81 6.07 -0.29 -17.40
N ALA A 82 6.20 0.78 -16.61
CA ALA A 82 5.12 1.23 -15.73
C ALA A 82 3.89 1.68 -16.53
N LEU A 83 4.10 2.52 -17.56
CA LEU A 83 3.03 2.99 -18.43
C LEU A 83 2.29 1.83 -19.11
N LYS A 84 3.03 0.83 -19.61
CA LYS A 84 2.43 -0.38 -20.19
C LYS A 84 1.59 -1.13 -19.16
N GLN A 85 2.12 -1.36 -17.95
CA GLN A 85 1.37 -2.02 -16.87
C GLN A 85 0.04 -1.32 -16.55
N LEU A 86 0.04 0.02 -16.46
CA LEU A 86 -1.19 0.79 -16.21
C LEU A 86 -2.17 0.73 -17.39
N ALA A 87 -1.68 0.82 -18.63
CA ALA A 87 -2.54 0.70 -19.81
C ALA A 87 -3.22 -0.68 -19.89
N ASN A 88 -2.50 -1.75 -19.55
CA ASN A 88 -3.09 -3.09 -19.51
C ASN A 88 -4.11 -3.22 -18.38
N LEU A 89 -3.79 -2.72 -17.19
CA LEU A 89 -4.73 -2.68 -16.07
C LEU A 89 -6.03 -1.98 -16.49
N ALA A 90 -5.94 -0.81 -17.13
CA ALA A 90 -7.09 -0.03 -17.60
C ALA A 90 -7.99 -0.78 -18.60
N ASN A 91 -7.43 -1.75 -19.31
CA ASN A 91 -8.12 -2.53 -20.35
C ASN A 91 -8.48 -3.95 -19.90
N VAL A 92 -8.34 -4.29 -18.60
CA VAL A 92 -8.81 -5.58 -18.08
C VAL A 92 -10.34 -5.64 -18.20
N ARG A 93 -10.82 -6.75 -18.77
CA ARG A 93 -12.23 -7.10 -18.91
C ARG A 93 -12.39 -8.58 -18.62
N HIS A 94 -13.53 -8.97 -18.07
CA HIS A 94 -13.89 -10.38 -17.94
C HIS A 94 -14.85 -10.77 -19.08
N PRO A 95 -14.65 -11.93 -19.75
CA PRO A 95 -15.44 -12.34 -20.93
C PRO A 95 -16.92 -12.58 -20.65
N GLN A 96 -17.27 -12.90 -19.40
CA GLN A 96 -18.65 -13.07 -18.95
C GLN A 96 -19.22 -11.80 -18.29
N GLY A 97 -18.51 -10.67 -18.43
CA GLY A 97 -18.94 -9.35 -18.01
C GLY A 97 -18.24 -8.81 -16.76
N GLY A 98 -18.21 -7.48 -16.64
CA GLY A 98 -17.35 -6.72 -15.74
C GLY A 98 -16.12 -6.15 -16.43
N CYS A 99 -15.70 -4.94 -16.03
CA CYS A 99 -14.58 -4.23 -16.64
C CYS A 99 -13.92 -3.21 -15.70
N VAL A 100 -12.71 -2.77 -16.05
CA VAL A 100 -12.12 -1.56 -15.47
C VAL A 100 -12.73 -0.35 -16.16
N CYS A 101 -13.42 0.49 -15.37
CA CYS A 101 -14.11 1.69 -15.86
C CYS A 101 -13.20 2.91 -15.88
N ARG A 102 -12.33 3.04 -14.87
CA ARG A 102 -11.35 4.12 -14.75
C ARG A 102 -10.05 3.57 -14.20
N ALA A 103 -8.93 4.08 -14.70
CA ALA A 103 -7.62 3.79 -14.14
C ALA A 103 -6.79 5.07 -14.08
N CYS A 104 -6.09 5.27 -12.97
CA CYS A 104 -5.17 6.38 -12.82
C CYS A 104 -3.97 6.00 -11.95
N ALA A 105 -2.99 6.88 -11.86
CA ALA A 105 -1.85 6.67 -10.99
C ALA A 105 -1.35 7.96 -10.32
N THR A 106 -0.84 7.78 -9.11
CA THR A 106 -0.28 8.83 -8.25
C THR A 106 1.19 9.15 -8.61
N PRO A 107 1.75 10.30 -8.19
CA PRO A 107 3.08 10.75 -8.65
C PRO A 107 4.30 9.89 -8.28
N ASP A 108 4.15 9.02 -7.29
CA ASP A 108 5.12 7.99 -6.92
C ASP A 108 5.16 6.80 -7.89
N PHE A 109 4.38 6.84 -8.98
CA PHE A 109 4.25 5.81 -10.01
C PHE A 109 5.57 5.21 -10.51
N HIS A 110 5.71 3.89 -10.42
CA HIS A 110 6.89 3.16 -10.90
C HIS A 110 6.57 1.68 -11.21
N PRO A 111 7.42 0.97 -11.97
CA PRO A 111 7.14 -0.41 -12.35
C PRO A 111 6.99 -1.32 -11.13
N GLY A 112 5.97 -2.18 -11.17
CA GLY A 112 5.80 -3.25 -10.20
C GLY A 112 6.30 -4.59 -10.75
N ASP A 113 6.58 -5.53 -9.84
CA ASP A 113 7.07 -6.86 -10.22
C ASP A 113 5.96 -7.81 -10.68
N ALA A 114 4.73 -7.61 -10.18
CA ALA A 114 3.58 -8.49 -10.42
C ALA A 114 2.59 -7.93 -11.45
N GLY A 115 3.06 -7.44 -12.60
CA GLY A 115 2.21 -7.00 -13.72
C GLY A 115 1.44 -5.68 -13.53
N VAL A 116 1.25 -5.21 -12.30
CA VAL A 116 0.65 -3.91 -11.97
C VAL A 116 1.69 -2.96 -11.39
N ALA A 117 1.79 -1.76 -11.94
CA ALA A 117 2.67 -0.70 -11.48
C ALA A 117 2.27 -0.19 -10.09
N ILE A 118 3.25 0.19 -9.28
CA ILE A 118 3.02 0.81 -7.97
C ILE A 118 2.59 2.26 -8.20
N GLY A 119 1.65 2.75 -7.38
CA GLY A 119 0.93 4.01 -7.57
C GLY A 119 -0.34 3.87 -8.41
N SER A 120 -0.71 2.67 -8.85
CA SER A 120 -1.90 2.47 -9.70
C SER A 120 -3.18 2.38 -8.88
N ILE A 121 -4.25 2.96 -9.42
CA ILE A 121 -5.63 2.86 -8.92
C ILE A 121 -6.51 2.42 -10.09
N ALA A 122 -7.37 1.43 -9.87
CA ALA A 122 -8.37 0.99 -10.83
C ALA A 122 -9.75 0.94 -10.18
N GLN A 123 -10.73 1.57 -10.83
CA GLN A 123 -12.14 1.40 -10.53
C GLN A 123 -12.73 0.34 -11.46
N THR A 124 -13.38 -0.67 -10.89
CA THR A 124 -14.03 -1.75 -11.63
C THR A 124 -15.54 -1.73 -11.44
N ASP A 125 -16.25 -2.19 -12.46
CA ASP A 125 -17.66 -2.54 -12.41
C ASP A 125 -17.82 -4.06 -12.53
N LYS A 126 -18.64 -4.66 -11.66
CA LYS A 126 -18.98 -6.10 -11.61
C LYS A 126 -17.80 -7.09 -11.63
N MET A 127 -16.60 -6.67 -11.23
CA MET A 127 -15.46 -7.56 -11.12
C MET A 127 -14.41 -7.06 -10.14
N VAL A 128 -13.52 -7.96 -9.72
CA VAL A 128 -12.33 -7.68 -8.91
C VAL A 128 -11.11 -8.30 -9.56
N ILE A 129 -9.91 -7.77 -9.28
CA ILE A 129 -8.66 -8.27 -9.87
C ILE A 129 -7.68 -8.64 -8.76
N PRO A 130 -7.62 -9.91 -8.32
CA PRO A 130 -6.79 -10.31 -7.17
C PRO A 130 -5.32 -9.91 -7.27
N ALA A 131 -4.73 -10.02 -8.47
CA ALA A 131 -3.35 -9.64 -8.70
C ALA A 131 -3.09 -8.12 -8.63
N ALA A 132 -4.13 -7.28 -8.73
CA ALA A 132 -3.99 -5.83 -8.74
C ALA A 132 -3.67 -5.26 -7.35
N VAL A 133 -4.11 -5.88 -6.26
CA VAL A 133 -3.78 -5.47 -4.88
C VAL A 133 -2.30 -5.69 -4.56
N GLY A 134 -1.70 -6.74 -5.13
CA GLY A 134 -0.34 -7.19 -4.83
C GLY A 134 -0.28 -8.20 -3.69
N SER A 135 0.93 -8.69 -3.41
CA SER A 135 1.15 -9.77 -2.43
C SER A 135 1.22 -9.33 -0.98
N ASP A 136 1.35 -8.02 -0.72
CA ASP A 136 1.37 -7.46 0.63
C ASP A 136 0.09 -6.68 0.86
N ILE A 137 -0.99 -7.44 1.02
CA ILE A 137 -2.35 -6.94 1.24
C ILE A 137 -2.37 -6.09 2.52
N ASN A 138 -3.02 -4.94 2.49
CA ASN A 138 -2.99 -3.95 3.57
C ASN A 138 -1.56 -3.64 4.05
N CYS A 139 -0.57 -3.61 3.14
CA CYS A 139 0.60 -2.77 3.40
C CYS A 139 0.11 -1.34 3.59
N GLY A 140 0.61 -0.64 4.61
CA GLY A 140 0.06 0.63 5.03
C GLY A 140 0.99 1.41 5.94
N MET A 141 0.52 2.60 6.32
CA MET A 141 1.22 3.52 7.20
C MET A 141 0.44 3.72 8.48
N ARG A 142 1.13 3.77 9.61
CA ARG A 142 0.58 4.14 10.91
C ARG A 142 1.47 5.21 11.52
N LEU A 143 0.88 6.33 11.95
CA LEU A 143 1.61 7.47 12.51
C LEU A 143 1.13 7.75 13.93
N HIS A 144 2.09 7.87 14.84
CA HIS A 144 1.88 8.35 16.20
C HIS A 144 2.68 9.61 16.44
N VAL A 145 2.19 10.41 17.38
CA VAL A 145 2.96 11.50 17.98
C VAL A 145 3.06 11.23 19.47
N ALA A 146 4.22 11.53 20.06
CA ALA A 146 4.41 11.38 21.49
C ALA A 146 4.62 12.74 22.15
N ASP A 147 4.17 12.89 23.40
CA ASP A 147 4.45 14.07 24.23
C ASP A 147 5.90 14.03 24.76
N LEU A 148 6.84 13.94 23.84
CA LEU A 148 8.27 13.83 24.08
C LEU A 148 9.00 14.72 23.06
N SER A 149 9.83 15.63 23.54
CA SER A 149 10.66 16.46 22.65
C SER A 149 11.80 15.66 22.04
N ILE A 150 12.30 16.13 20.90
CA ILE A 150 13.46 15.51 20.25
C ILE A 150 14.71 15.53 21.12
N GLU A 151 14.93 16.60 21.90
CA GLU A 151 16.07 16.73 22.81
C GLU A 151 16.01 15.69 23.93
N GLN A 152 14.82 15.49 24.53
CA GLN A 152 14.61 14.47 25.54
C GLN A 152 14.84 13.06 24.97
N PHE A 153 14.31 12.77 23.78
CA PHE A 153 14.52 11.49 23.10
C PHE A 153 16.01 11.22 22.87
N GLN A 154 16.75 12.20 22.33
CA GLN A 154 18.18 12.08 22.08
C GLN A 154 18.97 11.79 23.37
N GLY A 155 18.58 12.39 24.50
CA GLY A 155 19.23 12.17 25.80
C GLY A 155 19.21 10.71 26.31
N LYS A 156 18.29 9.86 25.81
CA LYS A 156 18.23 8.43 26.15
C LYS A 156 18.09 7.51 24.93
N ARG A 157 18.43 8.01 23.73
CA ARG A 157 18.26 7.30 22.44
C ARG A 157 18.91 5.92 22.47
N ASP A 158 20.15 5.80 22.93
CA ASP A 158 20.90 4.54 22.87
C ASP A 158 20.23 3.45 23.71
N ARG A 159 19.74 3.81 24.91
CA ARG A 159 19.00 2.87 25.76
C ARG A 159 17.71 2.39 25.09
N PHE A 160 16.98 3.29 24.44
CA PHE A 160 15.78 2.94 23.68
C PHE A 160 16.10 2.04 22.49
N VAL A 161 17.12 2.37 21.70
CA VAL A 161 17.55 1.59 20.53
C VAL A 161 17.90 0.15 20.93
N GLU A 162 18.65 -0.04 22.02
CA GLU A 162 19.01 -1.39 22.48
C GLU A 162 17.80 -2.24 22.86
N LEU A 163 16.77 -1.65 23.49
CA LEU A 163 15.52 -2.36 23.76
C LEU A 163 14.75 -2.70 22.47
N MET A 164 14.65 -1.74 21.55
CA MET A 164 13.95 -1.95 20.28
C MET A 164 14.62 -2.98 19.38
N LYS A 165 15.96 -3.10 19.41
CA LYS A 165 16.65 -4.17 18.69
C LYS A 165 16.21 -5.56 19.17
N GLY A 166 15.99 -5.72 20.47
CA GLY A 166 15.42 -6.94 21.04
C GLY A 166 14.09 -7.30 20.38
N ASP A 167 13.15 -6.35 20.40
CA ASP A 167 11.78 -6.58 19.92
C ASP A 167 11.73 -6.77 18.39
N TYR A 168 12.42 -5.91 17.63
CA TYR A 168 12.31 -5.88 16.17
C TYR A 168 13.25 -6.84 15.43
N PHE A 169 14.38 -7.23 16.04
CA PHE A 169 15.41 -7.99 15.32
C PHE A 169 15.84 -9.29 16.01
N PHE A 170 15.93 -9.31 17.34
CA PHE A 170 16.49 -10.46 18.07
C PHE A 170 15.42 -11.42 18.61
N GLY A 171 14.16 -11.19 18.27
CA GLY A 171 13.07 -12.11 18.62
C GLY A 171 12.74 -12.15 20.10
N THR A 172 13.06 -11.09 20.86
CA THR A 172 12.69 -11.00 22.28
C THR A 172 11.26 -10.51 22.49
N ARG A 173 10.58 -10.06 21.42
CA ARG A 173 9.17 -9.66 21.50
C ARG A 173 8.30 -10.85 21.89
N ASP A 174 7.32 -10.62 22.75
CA ASP A 174 6.29 -11.59 23.09
C ASP A 174 4.92 -11.04 22.72
N VAL A 175 4.43 -11.43 21.55
CA VAL A 175 3.09 -11.11 21.06
C VAL A 175 2.20 -12.36 21.03
N SER A 176 2.49 -13.31 21.92
CA SER A 176 1.68 -14.51 22.09
C SER A 176 0.24 -14.13 22.42
N MET A 177 -0.71 -14.94 21.96
CA MET A 177 -2.13 -14.75 22.25
C MET A 177 -2.85 -16.10 22.29
N THR A 178 -4.06 -16.13 22.83
CA THR A 178 -4.87 -17.35 22.81
C THR A 178 -5.33 -17.68 21.39
N ALA A 179 -5.66 -18.95 21.12
CA ALA A 179 -6.27 -19.36 19.85
C ALA A 179 -7.55 -18.57 19.54
N LYS A 180 -8.36 -18.27 20.55
CA LYS A 180 -9.55 -17.43 20.43
C LYS A 180 -9.20 -16.02 19.96
N THR A 181 -8.20 -15.40 20.57
CA THR A 181 -7.72 -14.06 20.20
C THR A 181 -7.17 -14.03 18.77
N ALA A 182 -6.41 -15.04 18.36
CA ALA A 182 -5.89 -15.13 16.99
C ALA A 182 -7.01 -15.25 15.96
N ARG A 183 -8.02 -16.10 16.23
CA ARG A 183 -9.21 -16.23 15.38
C ARG A 183 -9.99 -14.92 15.27
N ALA A 184 -10.22 -14.25 16.40
CA ALA A 184 -10.93 -12.98 16.45
C ALA A 184 -10.19 -11.88 15.67
N MET A 185 -8.85 -11.82 15.75
CA MET A 185 -8.04 -10.95 14.90
C MET A 185 -8.35 -11.17 13.42
N PHE A 186 -8.32 -12.42 12.93
CA PHE A 186 -8.52 -12.69 11.50
C PHE A 186 -9.94 -12.35 11.02
N GLN A 187 -10.96 -12.57 11.86
CA GLN A 187 -12.37 -12.34 11.50
C GLN A 187 -12.80 -10.89 11.64
N HIS A 188 -12.35 -10.23 12.71
CA HIS A 188 -12.94 -8.99 13.21
C HIS A 188 -11.89 -7.90 13.44
N GLY A 189 -10.64 -8.10 13.04
CA GLY A 189 -9.60 -7.07 13.10
C GLY A 189 -9.27 -6.62 14.52
N ILE A 190 -8.94 -5.33 14.67
CA ILE A 190 -8.58 -4.72 15.96
C ILE A 190 -9.69 -4.88 17.02
N PRO A 191 -10.97 -4.55 16.74
CA PRO A 191 -12.03 -4.68 17.73
C PRO A 191 -12.19 -6.10 18.28
N GLY A 192 -12.26 -7.12 17.42
CA GLY A 192 -12.38 -8.50 17.91
C GLY A 192 -11.14 -9.01 18.63
N TRP A 193 -9.96 -8.55 18.23
CA TRP A 193 -8.73 -8.83 18.97
C TRP A 193 -8.77 -8.21 20.38
N LEU A 194 -9.21 -6.95 20.51
CA LEU A 194 -9.36 -6.26 21.79
C LEU A 194 -10.38 -6.97 22.70
N ASP A 195 -11.56 -7.30 22.16
CA ASP A 195 -12.61 -8.00 22.91
C ASP A 195 -12.10 -9.34 23.46
N ALA A 196 -11.41 -10.12 22.61
CA ALA A 196 -10.84 -11.40 23.04
C ALA A 196 -9.66 -11.25 24.02
N MET A 197 -8.91 -10.14 23.96
CA MET A 197 -7.83 -9.84 24.92
C MET A 197 -8.36 -9.49 26.31
N GLN A 198 -9.56 -8.93 26.44
CA GLN A 198 -10.16 -8.63 27.75
C GLN A 198 -10.43 -9.90 28.58
N GLU A 199 -10.65 -11.04 27.92
CA GLU A 199 -10.87 -12.31 28.62
C GLU A 199 -9.57 -12.91 29.17
N LEU A 200 -8.49 -12.88 28.38
CA LEU A 200 -7.19 -13.37 28.78
C LEU A 200 -6.07 -12.72 27.96
N ALA A 201 -5.53 -11.63 28.48
CA ALA A 201 -4.35 -10.98 27.93
C ALA A 201 -3.07 -11.72 28.35
N ILE A 202 -2.22 -12.07 27.37
CA ILE A 202 -0.90 -12.67 27.61
C ILE A 202 0.16 -11.96 26.75
N GLY A 203 1.43 -12.27 27.01
CA GLY A 203 2.56 -11.64 26.33
C GLY A 203 2.84 -10.21 26.78
N SER A 204 3.73 -9.53 26.07
CA SER A 204 4.16 -8.15 26.40
C SER A 204 3.01 -7.15 26.34
N VAL A 205 2.09 -7.38 25.40
CA VAL A 205 0.95 -6.50 25.11
C VAL A 205 -0.16 -6.58 26.15
N ALA A 206 -0.08 -7.50 27.11
CA ALA A 206 -0.95 -7.50 28.28
C ALA A 206 -0.75 -6.26 29.17
N ASN A 207 0.38 -5.56 29.03
CA ASN A 207 0.68 -4.31 29.73
C ASN A 207 0.26 -3.06 28.94
N SER A 208 -0.48 -3.23 27.85
CA SER A 208 -0.95 -2.11 27.03
C SER A 208 -2.14 -1.42 27.70
N ASP A 209 -2.42 -0.19 27.28
CA ASP A 209 -3.64 0.49 27.64
C ASP A 209 -4.74 0.11 26.65
N PHE A 210 -5.58 -0.86 27.01
CA PHE A 210 -6.65 -1.35 26.14
C PHE A 210 -7.77 -0.33 25.90
N GLU A 211 -7.97 0.63 26.82
CA GLU A 211 -8.96 1.70 26.64
C GLU A 211 -8.46 2.70 25.58
N GLN A 212 -7.18 3.09 25.65
CA GLN A 212 -6.55 3.89 24.60
C GLN A 212 -6.61 3.17 23.24
N LEU A 213 -6.28 1.88 23.19
CA LEU A 213 -6.32 1.11 21.93
C LEU A 213 -7.74 1.03 21.35
N ALA A 214 -8.77 0.90 22.20
CA ALA A 214 -10.16 0.89 21.76
C ALA A 214 -10.59 2.25 21.18
N ILE A 215 -10.23 3.37 21.81
CA ILE A 215 -10.51 4.72 21.30
C ILE A 215 -9.79 4.95 19.96
N GLU A 216 -8.58 4.41 19.81
CA GLU A 216 -7.78 4.55 18.58
C GLU A 216 -8.31 3.76 17.38
N CYS A 217 -9.28 2.86 17.57
CA CYS A 217 -10.02 2.25 16.47
C CYS A 217 -10.65 3.32 15.57
N ASP A 218 -11.19 4.41 16.13
CA ASP A 218 -11.78 5.53 15.37
C ASP A 218 -10.75 6.28 14.49
N ARG A 219 -9.47 6.12 14.80
CA ARG A 219 -8.34 6.68 14.05
C ARG A 219 -7.64 5.64 13.19
N THR A 220 -8.18 4.44 13.09
CA THR A 220 -7.72 3.41 12.16
C THR A 220 -8.71 3.31 11.00
N PHE A 221 -8.21 3.23 9.77
CA PHE A 221 -9.06 3.08 8.60
C PHE A 221 -10.03 1.90 8.77
N LEU A 222 -11.33 2.13 8.53
CA LEU A 222 -12.42 1.16 8.77
C LEU A 222 -12.47 0.59 10.20
N GLY A 223 -12.02 1.34 11.21
CA GLY A 223 -11.94 0.82 12.58
C GLY A 223 -10.85 -0.25 12.77
N GLY A 224 -9.98 -0.46 11.78
CA GLY A 224 -9.02 -1.56 11.76
C GLY A 224 -9.68 -2.93 11.61
N SER A 225 -10.87 -2.98 11.00
CA SER A 225 -11.66 -4.19 10.84
C SER A 225 -12.30 -4.27 9.46
N MET A 226 -12.19 -5.45 8.86
CA MET A 226 -12.91 -5.84 7.65
C MET A 226 -13.55 -7.20 7.89
N ASN A 227 -14.57 -7.53 7.10
CA ASN A 227 -15.30 -8.80 7.21
C ASN A 227 -14.43 -9.99 6.73
N GLY A 228 -13.56 -10.48 7.61
CA GLY A 228 -12.66 -11.60 7.36
C GLY A 228 -13.24 -12.95 7.79
N ASP A 229 -12.56 -14.03 7.41
CA ASP A 229 -12.89 -15.40 7.78
C ASP A 229 -11.62 -16.22 8.00
N VAL A 230 -11.57 -16.92 9.15
CA VAL A 230 -10.44 -17.77 9.56
C VAL A 230 -10.14 -18.89 8.58
N LYS A 231 -11.11 -19.33 7.76
CA LYS A 231 -10.88 -20.39 6.76
C LYS A 231 -9.83 -20.01 5.72
N TRP A 232 -9.57 -18.71 5.55
CA TRP A 232 -8.56 -18.18 4.63
C TRP A 232 -7.21 -17.94 5.31
N ALA A 233 -7.14 -17.98 6.64
CA ALA A 233 -5.90 -17.83 7.38
C ALA A 233 -5.03 -19.11 7.27
N PRO A 234 -3.70 -19.01 7.40
CA PRO A 234 -2.84 -20.18 7.53
C PRO A 234 -3.28 -21.03 8.73
N GLU A 235 -3.45 -22.34 8.52
CA GLU A 235 -4.00 -23.28 9.50
C GLU A 235 -3.21 -23.26 10.82
N GLU A 236 -1.89 -23.12 10.74
CA GLU A 236 -0.99 -23.05 11.89
C GLU A 236 -1.21 -21.83 12.78
N LEU A 237 -1.87 -20.79 12.28
CA LEU A 237 -2.17 -19.54 13.01
C LEU A 237 -3.59 -19.52 13.61
N VAL A 238 -4.42 -20.53 13.32
CA VAL A 238 -5.81 -20.61 13.80
C VAL A 238 -6.14 -21.99 14.42
N PRO A 239 -5.36 -22.45 15.42
CA PRO A 239 -5.68 -23.70 16.12
C PRO A 239 -7.03 -23.61 16.82
N ASN A 240 -7.56 -24.76 17.25
CA ASN A 240 -8.83 -24.83 17.98
C ASN A 240 -8.70 -24.31 19.42
N ASP A 241 -7.56 -24.53 20.06
CA ASP A 241 -7.27 -24.12 21.44
C ASP A 241 -5.78 -23.81 21.65
N GLY A 242 -5.42 -23.43 22.87
CA GLY A 242 -4.04 -23.17 23.27
C GLY A 242 -3.54 -21.77 22.95
N THR A 243 -2.21 -21.66 22.80
CA THR A 243 -1.49 -20.40 22.59
C THR A 243 -0.90 -20.36 21.19
N VAL A 244 -1.12 -19.26 20.48
CA VAL A 244 -0.53 -18.97 19.17
C VAL A 244 0.71 -18.11 19.36
N ARG A 245 1.81 -18.54 18.73
CA ARG A 245 3.10 -17.82 18.69
C ARG A 245 3.49 -17.58 17.24
N ASP A 246 2.97 -16.50 16.66
CA ASP A 246 3.27 -16.16 15.27
C ASP A 246 4.61 -15.42 15.13
N GLY A 247 5.59 -16.08 14.51
CA GLY A 247 6.91 -15.51 14.23
C GLY A 247 6.90 -14.37 13.19
N GLY A 248 5.82 -14.22 12.41
CA GLY A 248 5.62 -13.13 11.45
C GLY A 248 4.96 -11.89 12.06
N LEU A 249 4.24 -12.03 13.18
CA LEU A 249 3.47 -10.95 13.78
C LEU A 249 4.37 -9.98 14.54
N ALA A 250 3.98 -8.69 14.52
CA ALA A 250 4.75 -7.57 15.05
C ALA A 250 6.17 -7.52 14.49
N THR A 251 6.31 -7.74 13.17
CA THR A 251 7.59 -7.61 12.45
C THR A 251 7.53 -6.53 11.40
N ILE A 252 8.63 -5.78 11.27
CA ILE A 252 8.78 -4.73 10.24
C ILE A 252 8.64 -5.36 8.85
N GLY A 253 9.49 -6.35 8.58
CA GLY A 253 9.62 -6.98 7.29
C GLY A 253 10.66 -6.38 6.36
N GLY A 254 10.96 -7.10 5.28
CA GLY A 254 11.90 -6.66 4.28
C GLY A 254 11.30 -5.72 3.24
N GLY A 255 12.12 -5.30 2.28
CA GLY A 255 11.69 -4.39 1.21
C GLY A 255 11.63 -2.94 1.68
N ASN A 256 10.57 -2.22 1.33
CA ASN A 256 10.41 -0.80 1.70
C ASN A 256 9.92 -0.59 3.13
N HIS A 257 9.59 -1.64 3.89
CA HIS A 257 9.09 -1.52 5.26
C HIS A 257 10.12 -0.94 6.23
N PHE A 258 9.64 -0.21 7.24
CA PHE A 258 10.45 0.40 8.28
C PHE A 258 9.61 0.76 9.51
N VAL A 259 10.28 1.03 10.62
CA VAL A 259 9.74 1.85 11.72
C VAL A 259 10.67 3.03 11.88
N GLU A 260 10.16 4.25 11.83
CA GLU A 260 10.99 5.46 11.83
C GLU A 260 10.56 6.43 12.93
N ILE A 261 11.50 6.82 13.78
CA ILE A 261 11.36 7.95 14.69
C ILE A 261 11.67 9.22 13.91
N GLN A 262 10.82 10.22 14.05
CA GLN A 262 10.88 11.49 13.35
C GLN A 262 10.69 12.64 14.34
N ALA A 263 11.14 13.83 13.97
CA ALA A 263 10.77 15.08 14.64
C ALA A 263 9.73 15.80 13.77
N VAL A 264 8.67 16.33 14.39
CA VAL A 264 7.74 17.23 13.69
C VAL A 264 8.46 18.56 13.48
N GLU A 265 8.96 18.78 12.26
CA GLU A 265 9.76 19.94 11.89
C GLU A 265 8.87 21.19 11.74
N GLU A 266 7.75 21.04 11.04
CA GLU A 266 6.88 22.15 10.69
C GLU A 266 5.41 21.73 10.74
N VAL A 267 4.56 22.60 11.31
CA VAL A 267 3.10 22.51 11.25
C VAL A 267 2.60 23.60 10.32
N VAL A 268 1.96 23.19 9.22
CA VAL A 268 1.46 24.05 8.15
C VAL A 268 -0.01 24.39 8.38
N ASP A 269 -0.87 23.37 8.50
CA ASP A 269 -2.27 23.53 8.90
C ASP A 269 -2.41 23.39 10.41
N ARG A 270 -2.41 24.52 11.10
CA ARG A 270 -2.49 24.58 12.57
C ARG A 270 -3.80 24.04 13.13
N ALA A 271 -4.92 24.24 12.43
CA ALA A 271 -6.23 23.84 12.93
C ALA A 271 -6.36 22.31 12.91
N THR A 272 -6.05 21.72 11.75
CA THR A 272 -6.06 20.25 11.59
C THR A 272 -5.02 19.59 12.49
N ALA A 273 -3.80 20.14 12.56
CA ALA A 273 -2.75 19.62 13.44
C ALA A 273 -3.16 19.63 14.91
N TYR A 274 -3.82 20.70 15.39
CA TYR A 274 -4.32 20.77 16.77
C TYR A 274 -5.32 19.65 17.07
N THR A 275 -6.30 19.43 16.18
CA THR A 275 -7.29 18.34 16.31
C THR A 275 -6.64 16.96 16.32
N TRP A 276 -5.56 16.78 15.57
CA TRP A 276 -4.82 15.51 15.50
C TRP A 276 -3.72 15.36 16.56
N GLY A 277 -3.54 16.35 17.44
CA GLY A 277 -2.52 16.32 18.50
C GLY A 277 -1.10 16.55 18.00
N VAL A 278 -0.92 17.11 16.80
CA VAL A 278 0.37 17.31 16.16
C VAL A 278 0.94 18.69 16.50
N ARG A 279 2.16 18.73 17.04
CA ARG A 279 2.86 19.97 17.46
C ARG A 279 4.30 19.96 16.97
N SER A 280 4.84 21.11 16.57
CA SER A 280 6.26 21.23 16.23
C SER A 280 7.17 20.89 17.40
N GLY A 281 8.30 20.24 17.13
CA GLY A 281 9.33 19.89 18.11
C GLY A 281 9.11 18.58 18.86
N GLN A 282 7.89 18.01 18.82
CA GLN A 282 7.62 16.69 19.39
C GLN A 282 8.13 15.57 18.48
N ILE A 283 8.40 14.40 19.06
CA ILE A 283 8.70 13.23 18.26
C ILE A 283 7.42 12.62 17.67
N ALA A 284 7.58 12.02 16.51
CA ALA A 284 6.60 11.14 15.90
C ALA A 284 7.25 9.78 15.63
N PHE A 285 6.45 8.73 15.53
CA PHE A 285 6.93 7.47 14.99
C PHE A 285 5.98 6.91 13.95
N MET A 286 6.57 6.50 12.83
CA MET A 286 5.87 6.01 11.65
C MET A 286 6.19 4.54 11.44
N ILE A 287 5.16 3.72 11.30
CA ILE A 287 5.27 2.30 11.00
C ILE A 287 4.81 2.08 9.57
N HIS A 288 5.70 1.55 8.74
CA HIS A 288 5.39 1.03 7.42
C HIS A 288 5.51 -0.49 7.44
N SER A 289 4.37 -1.18 7.46
CA SER A 289 4.31 -2.63 7.34
C SER A 289 2.93 -3.09 6.84
N GLY A 290 2.80 -4.38 6.59
CA GLY A 290 1.60 -4.99 6.01
C GLY A 290 1.28 -6.34 6.60
N SER A 291 0.61 -7.18 5.80
CA SER A 291 0.11 -8.49 6.22
C SER A 291 1.16 -9.61 6.18
N ARG A 292 2.43 -9.27 5.89
CA ARG A 292 3.58 -10.17 6.01
C ARG A 292 3.36 -11.44 5.15
N ASN A 293 3.72 -12.61 5.66
CA ASN A 293 3.55 -13.86 4.93
C ASN A 293 2.08 -14.27 4.76
N VAL A 294 1.17 -13.80 5.62
CA VAL A 294 -0.28 -14.07 5.49
C VAL A 294 -0.80 -13.47 4.18
N GLY A 295 -0.48 -12.20 3.89
CA GLY A 295 -0.84 -11.57 2.62
C GLY A 295 -0.26 -12.30 1.42
N LYS A 296 1.00 -12.74 1.53
CA LYS A 296 1.66 -13.50 0.45
C LYS A 296 0.97 -14.85 0.21
N TYR A 297 0.61 -15.55 1.28
CA TYR A 297 -0.10 -16.83 1.25
C TYR A 297 -1.47 -16.67 0.60
N ILE A 298 -2.31 -15.77 1.12
CA ILE A 298 -3.66 -15.50 0.61
C ILE A 298 -3.60 -14.98 -0.83
N GLY A 299 -2.75 -13.99 -1.09
CA GLY A 299 -2.59 -13.42 -2.43
C GLY A 299 -2.07 -14.44 -3.44
N GLY A 300 -1.23 -15.40 -3.03
CA GLY A 300 -0.82 -16.53 -3.86
C GLY A 300 -1.98 -17.43 -4.23
N MET A 301 -2.67 -17.93 -3.21
CA MET A 301 -3.85 -18.79 -3.36
C MET A 301 -4.89 -18.17 -4.31
N TRP A 302 -5.16 -16.87 -4.20
CA TRP A 302 -6.17 -16.20 -5.01
C TRP A 302 -5.74 -15.83 -6.42
N ARG A 303 -4.43 -15.70 -6.69
CA ARG A 303 -3.94 -15.63 -8.07
C ARG A 303 -4.14 -16.96 -8.79
N ASP A 304 -3.85 -18.06 -8.11
CA ASP A 304 -4.00 -19.40 -8.69
C ASP A 304 -5.47 -19.69 -8.96
N ARG A 305 -6.37 -19.44 -7.99
CA ARG A 305 -7.83 -19.58 -8.17
C ARG A 305 -8.40 -18.71 -9.28
N ALA A 306 -7.94 -17.45 -9.40
CA ALA A 306 -8.38 -16.58 -10.49
C ALA A 306 -7.91 -17.09 -11.87
N CYS A 307 -6.70 -17.64 -11.95
CA CYS A 307 -6.22 -18.28 -13.16
C CYS A 307 -7.02 -19.56 -13.49
N GLU A 308 -7.37 -20.36 -12.49
CA GLU A 308 -8.16 -21.59 -12.67
C GLU A 308 -9.61 -21.32 -13.10
N ALA A 309 -10.21 -20.24 -12.59
CA ALA A 309 -11.56 -19.81 -12.95
C ALA A 309 -11.64 -19.20 -14.36
N TRP A 310 -10.51 -18.83 -14.96
CA TRP A 310 -10.48 -18.26 -16.30
C TRP A 310 -10.95 -19.27 -17.36
N PRO A 311 -11.80 -18.88 -18.35
CA PRO A 311 -12.24 -19.79 -19.38
C PRO A 311 -11.09 -20.39 -20.19
N LYS A 312 -10.94 -21.72 -20.14
CA LYS A 312 -9.83 -22.47 -20.78
C LYS A 312 -9.80 -22.35 -22.31
N THR A 313 -10.91 -21.95 -22.92
CA THR A 313 -11.03 -21.72 -24.36
C THR A 313 -10.48 -20.36 -24.80
N LEU A 314 -10.23 -19.44 -23.86
CA LEU A 314 -9.72 -18.11 -24.15
C LEU A 314 -8.23 -18.04 -23.84
N LYS A 315 -7.54 -17.17 -24.59
CA LYS A 315 -6.15 -16.83 -24.30
C LYS A 315 -6.05 -16.23 -22.89
N HIS A 316 -4.95 -16.54 -22.20
CA HIS A 316 -4.66 -15.90 -20.92
C HIS A 316 -4.52 -14.38 -21.11
N PRO A 317 -5.05 -13.57 -20.17
CA PRO A 317 -4.89 -12.13 -20.20
C PRO A 317 -3.40 -11.75 -20.15
N GLU A 318 -3.04 -10.69 -20.87
CA GLU A 318 -1.67 -10.17 -20.85
C GLU A 318 -1.30 -9.79 -19.40
N TYR A 319 -0.03 -10.00 -19.02
CA TYR A 319 0.49 -9.75 -17.66
C TYR A 319 -0.10 -10.59 -16.53
N GLY A 320 -0.92 -11.61 -16.83
CA GLY A 320 -1.47 -12.52 -15.83
C GLY A 320 -2.46 -11.85 -14.89
N LEU A 321 -3.16 -10.81 -15.37
CA LEU A 321 -4.22 -10.14 -14.62
C LEU A 321 -5.55 -10.84 -14.89
N PHE A 322 -5.84 -11.87 -14.11
CA PHE A 322 -7.09 -12.62 -14.19
C PHE A 322 -8.16 -11.95 -13.30
N PRO A 323 -9.20 -11.31 -13.88
CA PRO A 323 -10.31 -10.79 -13.12
C PRO A 323 -11.25 -11.92 -12.66
N LEU A 324 -11.97 -11.69 -11.56
CA LEU A 324 -13.11 -12.49 -11.13
C LEU A 324 -14.38 -11.67 -11.37
N SER A 325 -15.35 -12.22 -12.10
CA SER A 325 -16.60 -11.53 -12.44
C SER A 325 -17.75 -11.93 -11.52
N VAL A 326 -18.52 -10.93 -11.11
CA VAL A 326 -19.76 -11.12 -10.33
C VAL A 326 -20.82 -11.85 -11.17
N GLU A 327 -20.84 -11.63 -12.48
CA GLU A 327 -21.82 -12.25 -13.40
C GLU A 327 -21.45 -13.71 -13.70
N ALA A 328 -20.16 -14.04 -13.64
CA ALA A 328 -19.68 -15.40 -13.80
C ALA A 328 -19.84 -16.24 -12.53
N ASP A 329 -19.36 -15.71 -11.40
CA ASP A 329 -19.33 -16.41 -10.12
C ASP A 329 -19.31 -15.40 -8.95
N PRO A 330 -20.49 -14.98 -8.44
CA PRO A 330 -20.58 -14.02 -7.36
C PRO A 330 -20.03 -14.57 -6.03
N GLU A 331 -20.08 -15.89 -5.80
CA GLU A 331 -19.56 -16.53 -4.59
C GLU A 331 -18.03 -16.49 -4.57
N LEU A 332 -17.39 -16.70 -5.71
CA LEU A 332 -15.93 -16.61 -5.85
C LEU A 332 -15.43 -15.18 -5.63
N VAL A 333 -16.14 -14.16 -6.15
CA VAL A 333 -15.84 -12.75 -5.86
C VAL A 333 -15.97 -12.44 -4.37
N SER A 334 -17.09 -12.84 -3.75
CA SER A 334 -17.32 -12.64 -2.31
C SER A 334 -16.25 -13.35 -1.47
N SER A 335 -15.88 -14.57 -1.84
CA SER A 335 -14.83 -15.35 -1.18
C SER A 335 -13.45 -14.68 -1.28
N TYR A 336 -13.12 -14.09 -2.44
CA TYR A 336 -11.88 -13.32 -2.60
C TYR A 336 -11.86 -12.10 -1.68
N LEU A 337 -12.94 -11.31 -1.67
CA LEU A 337 -13.04 -10.10 -0.85
C LEU A 337 -12.94 -10.45 0.65
N GLN A 338 -13.54 -11.56 1.07
CA GLN A 338 -13.43 -12.06 2.45
C GLN A 338 -12.00 -12.51 2.77
N ALA A 339 -11.30 -13.14 1.84
CA ALA A 339 -9.91 -13.54 2.03
C ALA A 339 -8.95 -12.34 2.06
N GLU A 340 -9.17 -11.34 1.20
CA GLU A 340 -8.46 -10.06 1.25
C GLU A 340 -8.68 -9.38 2.61
N ALA A 341 -9.92 -9.36 3.10
CA ALA A 341 -10.25 -8.85 4.44
C ALA A 341 -9.53 -9.62 5.56
N THR A 342 -9.44 -10.96 5.49
CA THR A 342 -8.66 -11.78 6.43
C THR A 342 -7.19 -11.33 6.48
N ALA A 343 -6.56 -11.15 5.31
CA ALA A 343 -5.17 -10.65 5.25
C ALA A 343 -5.08 -9.20 5.75
N ALA A 344 -6.06 -8.36 5.42
CA ALA A 344 -6.08 -6.97 5.83
C ALA A 344 -6.17 -6.82 7.36
N ASN A 345 -7.02 -7.59 8.02
CA ASN A 345 -7.13 -7.60 9.48
C ASN A 345 -5.78 -7.92 10.16
N TYR A 346 -5.03 -8.89 9.61
CA TYR A 346 -3.66 -9.16 10.08
C TYR A 346 -2.73 -7.96 9.87
N GLY A 347 -2.82 -7.27 8.73
CA GLY A 347 -2.03 -6.06 8.44
C GLY A 347 -2.25 -4.94 9.45
N PHE A 348 -3.51 -4.69 9.84
CA PHE A 348 -3.86 -3.70 10.88
C PHE A 348 -3.27 -4.09 12.24
N ILE A 349 -3.46 -5.33 12.68
CA ILE A 349 -2.91 -5.80 13.97
C ILE A 349 -1.38 -5.76 13.95
N ASN A 350 -0.73 -6.15 12.85
CA ASN A 350 0.72 -6.12 12.76
C ASN A 350 1.28 -4.70 12.96
N ARG A 351 0.66 -3.68 12.34
CA ARG A 351 1.04 -2.27 12.56
C ARG A 351 0.74 -1.80 13.98
N LEU A 352 -0.41 -2.15 14.55
CA LEU A 352 -0.77 -1.83 15.93
C LEU A 352 0.26 -2.41 16.91
N LEU A 353 0.61 -3.69 16.77
CA LEU A 353 1.52 -4.36 17.70
C LEU A 353 2.96 -3.84 17.57
N LEU A 354 3.42 -3.51 16.36
CA LEU A 354 4.70 -2.82 16.16
C LEU A 354 4.74 -1.48 16.91
N ALA A 355 3.66 -0.70 16.81
CA ALA A 355 3.51 0.57 17.50
C ALA A 355 3.45 0.38 19.03
N GLU A 356 2.69 -0.61 19.51
CA GLU A 356 2.50 -0.80 20.95
C GLU A 356 3.78 -1.29 21.63
N LEU A 357 4.55 -2.19 21.01
CA LEU A 357 5.87 -2.56 21.52
C LEU A 357 6.77 -1.32 21.66
N LEU A 358 6.76 -0.44 20.67
CA LEU A 358 7.49 0.83 20.71
C LEU A 358 7.03 1.72 21.86
N ARG A 359 5.71 1.89 22.05
CA ARG A 359 5.14 2.65 23.17
C ARG A 359 5.55 2.09 24.52
N LEU A 360 5.51 0.78 24.69
CA LEU A 360 5.95 0.13 25.92
C LEU A 360 7.43 0.43 26.20
N ARG A 361 8.30 0.45 25.17
CA ARG A 361 9.70 0.85 25.34
C ARG A 361 9.90 2.33 25.59
N LEU A 362 9.09 3.20 24.97
CA LEU A 362 9.09 4.62 25.31
C LEU A 362 8.74 4.82 26.79
N ARG A 363 7.65 4.21 27.26
CA ARG A 363 7.24 4.29 28.67
C ARG A 363 8.30 3.74 29.63
N GLN A 364 8.94 2.63 29.26
CA GLN A 364 10.03 2.04 30.03
C GLN A 364 11.26 2.96 30.17
N VAL A 365 11.61 3.75 29.13
CA VAL A 365 12.83 4.57 29.11
C VAL A 365 12.59 5.99 29.63
N PHE A 366 11.43 6.54 29.31
CA PHE A 366 11.14 7.96 29.51
C PHE A 366 10.10 8.24 30.61
N GLY A 367 9.44 7.19 31.14
CA GLY A 367 8.40 7.33 32.15
C GLY A 367 7.01 7.42 31.52
N ASP A 368 6.06 7.97 32.26
CA ASP A 368 4.67 8.08 31.79
C ASP A 368 4.58 9.09 30.63
N ILE A 369 4.46 8.58 29.40
CA ILE A 369 4.43 9.38 28.17
C ILE A 369 3.28 8.89 27.31
N GLU A 370 2.46 9.84 26.88
CA GLU A 370 1.41 9.63 25.90
C GLU A 370 1.97 9.56 24.49
N ALA A 371 1.47 8.59 23.72
CA ALA A 371 1.86 8.38 22.33
C ALA A 371 0.64 8.05 21.43
N PRO A 372 -0.37 8.93 21.39
CA PRO A 372 -1.63 8.65 20.69
C PRO A 372 -1.44 8.42 19.19
N LEU A 373 -2.29 7.57 18.64
CA LEU A 373 -2.43 7.38 17.20
C LEU A 373 -2.92 8.67 16.55
N VAL A 374 -2.23 9.12 15.50
CA VAL A 374 -2.74 10.15 14.59
C VAL A 374 -3.68 9.48 13.59
N TYR A 375 -3.15 8.52 12.81
CA TYR A 375 -3.95 7.74 11.87
C TYR A 375 -3.23 6.47 11.40
N ASP A 376 -4.00 5.49 10.94
CA ASP A 376 -3.52 4.25 10.31
C ASP A 376 -4.33 3.97 9.03
N LEU A 377 -3.66 3.78 7.89
CA LEU A 377 -4.31 3.53 6.60
C LEU A 377 -3.55 2.56 5.67
N PRO A 378 -4.27 1.76 4.86
CA PRO A 378 -3.70 0.92 3.81
C PRO A 378 -3.25 1.73 2.59
N HIS A 379 -2.34 1.13 1.80
CA HIS A 379 -2.06 1.52 0.42
C HIS A 379 -2.07 0.38 -0.60
N ASN A 380 -2.38 -0.85 -0.16
CA ASN A 380 -2.63 -2.02 -1.02
C ASN A 380 -3.96 -2.64 -0.60
N ILE A 381 -5.07 -2.26 -1.24
CA ILE A 381 -6.41 -2.72 -0.83
C ILE A 381 -7.43 -2.52 -1.96
N THR A 382 -8.45 -3.38 -2.01
CA THR A 382 -9.69 -3.19 -2.76
C THR A 382 -10.83 -2.81 -1.82
N LEU A 383 -11.55 -1.74 -2.16
CA LEU A 383 -12.68 -1.24 -1.38
C LEU A 383 -13.92 -1.10 -2.26
N ALA A 384 -15.09 -1.39 -1.70
CA ALA A 384 -16.35 -1.08 -2.36
C ALA A 384 -16.55 0.45 -2.38
N GLU A 385 -16.68 1.03 -3.57
CA GLU A 385 -16.88 2.46 -3.76
C GLU A 385 -17.87 2.71 -4.92
N GLY A 386 -19.02 3.29 -4.59
CA GLY A 386 -20.15 3.38 -5.52
C GLY A 386 -20.76 1.99 -5.79
N ASP A 387 -21.09 1.71 -7.06
CA ASP A 387 -21.66 0.43 -7.48
C ASP A 387 -20.60 -0.65 -7.80
N GLY A 388 -19.32 -0.34 -7.55
CA GLY A 388 -18.21 -1.21 -7.90
C GLY A 388 -17.10 -1.18 -6.86
N TRP A 389 -15.86 -1.41 -7.32
CA TRP A 389 -14.69 -1.46 -6.44
C TRP A 389 -13.59 -0.52 -6.91
N VAL A 390 -12.83 0.00 -5.96
CA VAL A 390 -11.58 0.72 -6.20
C VAL A 390 -10.43 -0.06 -5.59
N THR A 391 -9.56 -0.60 -6.45
CA THR A 391 -8.32 -1.27 -6.06
C THR A 391 -7.17 -0.28 -6.12
N ARG A 392 -6.40 -0.19 -5.03
CA ARG A 392 -5.21 0.64 -4.90
C ARG A 392 -3.98 -0.24 -4.70
N LYS A 393 -2.89 0.07 -5.41
CA LYS A 393 -1.58 -0.58 -5.25
C LYS A 393 -0.49 0.46 -5.11
N GLY A 394 0.04 0.63 -3.90
CA GLY A 394 0.92 1.74 -3.55
C GLY A 394 0.25 3.09 -3.71
N ALA A 395 -1.03 3.18 -3.36
CA ALA A 395 -1.78 4.43 -3.29
C ALA A 395 -2.73 4.37 -2.09
N CYS A 396 -2.85 5.46 -1.35
CA CYS A 396 -3.67 5.56 -0.16
C CYS A 396 -5.06 6.14 -0.51
N PRO A 397 -6.15 5.74 0.17
CA PRO A 397 -7.38 6.54 0.19
C PRO A 397 -7.10 7.96 0.71
N ALA A 398 -7.72 8.95 0.09
CA ALA A 398 -7.57 10.38 0.35
C ALA A 398 -8.92 11.09 0.19
N HIS A 399 -9.94 10.56 0.87
CA HIS A 399 -11.26 11.20 0.94
C HIS A 399 -11.17 12.58 1.62
N SER A 400 -12.15 13.44 1.40
CA SER A 400 -12.16 14.79 1.98
C SER A 400 -12.07 14.72 3.51
N GLY A 401 -11.07 15.38 4.09
CA GLY A 401 -10.82 15.40 5.54
C GLY A 401 -10.07 14.18 6.09
N GLN A 402 -9.79 13.18 5.28
CA GLN A 402 -9.09 11.97 5.72
C GLN A 402 -7.59 12.24 5.92
N PRO A 403 -6.96 11.83 7.04
CA PRO A 403 -5.51 11.90 7.16
C PRO A 403 -4.82 10.98 6.14
N VAL A 404 -3.74 11.49 5.53
CA VAL A 404 -2.90 10.75 4.59
C VAL A 404 -1.45 10.85 5.04
N ILE A 405 -0.75 9.72 5.09
CA ILE A 405 0.64 9.63 5.58
C ILE A 405 1.54 9.24 4.41
N VAL A 406 2.52 10.09 4.08
CA VAL A 406 3.41 9.88 2.93
C VAL A 406 4.86 10.05 3.37
N PRO A 407 5.63 8.96 3.53
CA PRO A 407 7.05 9.05 3.78
C PRO A 407 7.85 9.42 2.54
N GLY A 408 9.02 10.03 2.77
CA GLY A 408 10.06 10.15 1.77
C GLY A 408 10.85 8.84 1.63
N SER A 409 12.17 8.98 1.73
CA SER A 409 13.13 7.89 1.86
C SER A 409 13.84 7.99 3.20
N MET A 410 14.66 7.00 3.54
CA MET A 410 15.47 6.96 4.76
C MET A 410 16.46 8.15 4.84
N GLY A 411 16.04 9.30 5.39
CA GLY A 411 16.81 10.56 5.39
C GLY A 411 16.12 11.75 4.69
N ALA A 412 15.02 11.54 3.98
CA ALA A 412 14.21 12.61 3.40
C ALA A 412 12.97 12.88 4.27
N PRO A 413 12.37 14.08 4.19
CA PRO A 413 11.17 14.40 4.96
C PRO A 413 10.00 13.46 4.67
N SER A 414 9.15 13.28 5.67
CA SER A 414 7.84 12.65 5.57
C SER A 414 6.76 13.69 5.78
N TYR A 415 5.55 13.41 5.27
CA TYR A 415 4.44 14.36 5.32
C TYR A 415 3.21 13.72 5.94
N LEU A 416 2.59 14.47 6.84
CA LEU A 416 1.21 14.27 7.25
C LEU A 416 0.34 15.25 6.46
N LEU A 417 -0.65 14.70 5.77
CA LEU A 417 -1.50 15.40 4.83
C LEU A 417 -2.97 15.18 5.18
N VAL A 418 -3.85 15.97 4.58
CA VAL A 418 -5.30 15.80 4.61
C VAL A 418 -5.83 15.63 3.19
N GLY A 419 -6.65 14.60 2.95
CA GLY A 419 -7.28 14.35 1.66
C GLY A 419 -8.29 15.44 1.32
N LEU A 420 -8.34 15.82 0.04
CA LEU A 420 -9.30 16.80 -0.50
C LEU A 420 -10.39 16.15 -1.35
N GLY A 421 -10.40 14.81 -1.46
CA GLY A 421 -11.48 14.07 -2.12
C GLY A 421 -11.53 14.22 -3.64
N ASN A 422 -10.38 14.40 -4.29
CA ASN A 422 -10.29 14.57 -5.74
C ASN A 422 -10.83 13.34 -6.51
N ASP A 423 -11.97 13.49 -7.20
CA ASP A 423 -12.61 12.38 -7.94
C ASP A 423 -11.82 11.92 -9.18
N ARG A 424 -11.09 12.83 -9.84
CA ARG A 424 -10.27 12.50 -11.03
C ARG A 424 -9.23 11.43 -10.71
N PHE A 425 -8.65 11.50 -9.53
CA PHE A 425 -7.70 10.50 -9.03
C PHE A 425 -8.34 9.51 -8.04
N LEU A 426 -9.64 9.25 -8.19
CA LEU A 426 -10.40 8.26 -7.41
C LEU A 426 -10.20 8.45 -5.89
N ARG A 427 -10.19 9.70 -5.44
CA ARG A 427 -10.03 10.10 -4.04
C ARG A 427 -8.82 9.41 -3.42
N SER A 428 -7.68 9.41 -4.12
CA SER A 428 -6.46 8.70 -3.74
C SER A 428 -5.25 9.62 -3.72
N ALA A 429 -4.20 9.22 -3.00
CA ALA A 429 -2.92 9.93 -2.91
C ALA A 429 -1.74 8.95 -2.94
N SER A 430 -0.53 9.45 -3.18
CA SER A 430 0.70 8.68 -3.09
C SER A 430 0.88 8.01 -1.73
N HIS A 431 1.61 6.89 -1.73
CA HIS A 431 1.97 6.18 -0.50
C HIS A 431 3.41 6.41 -0.06
N GLY A 432 4.23 7.06 -0.89
CA GLY A 432 5.61 7.41 -0.57
C GLY A 432 6.25 8.23 -1.69
N ALA A 433 7.58 8.27 -1.75
CA ALA A 433 8.30 8.96 -2.83
C ALA A 433 8.29 8.20 -4.17
N GLY A 434 8.20 6.87 -4.14
CA GLY A 434 8.36 6.02 -5.32
C GLY A 434 9.82 5.82 -5.73
N ARG A 435 10.15 4.63 -6.26
CA ARG A 435 11.52 4.31 -6.64
C ARG A 435 11.92 5.01 -7.94
N ALA A 436 13.14 5.52 -7.99
CA ALA A 436 13.79 6.01 -9.20
C ALA A 436 14.79 4.99 -9.77
N ARG A 437 15.28 4.05 -8.93
CA ARG A 437 16.23 3.00 -9.31
C ARG A 437 15.80 1.65 -8.76
N SER A 438 15.99 0.58 -9.53
CA SER A 438 15.68 -0.78 -9.06
C SER A 438 16.66 -1.21 -7.95
N ARG A 439 16.28 -2.20 -7.15
CA ARG A 439 17.18 -2.78 -6.13
C ARG A 439 18.43 -3.38 -6.76
N PHE A 440 18.26 -4.03 -7.91
CA PHE A 440 19.36 -4.59 -8.70
C PHE A 440 20.36 -3.51 -9.15
N ASP A 441 19.88 -2.34 -9.58
CA ASP A 441 20.75 -1.24 -10.01
C ASP A 441 21.62 -0.66 -8.90
N LEU A 442 21.20 -0.82 -7.64
CA LEU A 442 21.93 -0.36 -6.45
C LEU A 442 22.89 -1.43 -5.94
N SER A 443 22.52 -2.71 -6.05
CA SER A 443 23.32 -3.82 -5.54
C SER A 443 24.35 -4.35 -6.54
N ARG A 444 24.19 -4.07 -7.85
CA ARG A 444 25.07 -4.57 -8.92
C ARG A 444 26.56 -4.30 -8.67
N GLN A 445 27.40 -5.20 -9.20
CA GLN A 445 28.84 -5.05 -9.16
C GLN A 445 29.26 -3.77 -9.92
N GLY A 446 30.15 -2.98 -9.30
CA GLY A 446 30.62 -1.70 -9.84
C GLY A 446 29.67 -0.51 -9.63
N ALA A 447 28.56 -0.66 -8.91
CA ALA A 447 27.80 0.49 -8.42
C ALA A 447 28.59 1.25 -7.34
N ASP A 448 28.53 2.58 -7.36
CA ASP A 448 29.05 3.41 -6.27
C ASP A 448 28.18 3.21 -5.02
N LYS A 449 28.79 2.70 -3.96
CA LYS A 449 28.15 2.36 -2.69
C LYS A 449 28.66 3.24 -1.54
N THR A 450 29.33 4.35 -1.85
CA THR A 450 29.76 5.32 -0.84
C THR A 450 28.56 6.00 -0.20
N ASP A 451 28.67 6.36 1.08
CA ASP A 451 27.58 7.01 1.81
C ASP A 451 27.15 8.34 1.14
N GLY A 452 28.09 9.09 0.55
CA GLY A 452 27.77 10.31 -0.21
C GLY A 452 26.94 10.04 -1.47
N ALA A 453 27.33 9.05 -2.28
CA ALA A 453 26.60 8.70 -3.50
C ALA A 453 25.20 8.10 -3.22
N LEU A 454 25.06 7.40 -2.10
CA LEU A 454 23.79 6.82 -1.66
C LEU A 454 22.89 7.82 -0.90
N GLY A 455 23.43 8.97 -0.50
CA GLY A 455 22.73 9.97 0.31
C GLY A 455 22.56 9.54 1.78
N LEU A 456 23.44 8.68 2.28
CA LEU A 456 23.40 8.13 3.64
C LEU A 456 24.13 9.01 4.68
N THR A 457 24.75 10.11 4.25
CA THR A 457 25.38 11.06 5.18
C THR A 457 24.34 11.67 6.11
N GLY A 458 24.50 11.47 7.42
CA GLY A 458 23.54 11.92 8.43
C GLY A 458 22.30 11.03 8.56
N VAL A 459 22.25 9.90 7.84
CA VAL A 459 21.16 8.92 7.93
C VAL A 459 21.48 7.88 8.99
N ASP A 460 20.65 7.84 10.01
CA ASP A 460 20.75 6.90 11.12
C ASP A 460 19.78 5.73 10.90
N CYS A 461 20.33 4.59 10.48
CA CYS A 461 19.58 3.39 10.16
C CYS A 461 20.11 2.18 10.94
N ILE A 462 19.24 1.57 11.74
CA ILE A 462 19.50 0.32 12.44
C ILE A 462 18.96 -0.84 11.60
N THR A 463 19.85 -1.69 11.12
CA THR A 463 19.52 -2.88 10.32
C THR A 463 20.48 -4.02 10.63
N LEU A 464 20.01 -5.26 10.50
CA LEU A 464 20.87 -6.46 10.54
C LEU A 464 21.46 -6.82 9.16
N ARG A 465 21.01 -6.16 8.09
CA ARG A 465 21.37 -6.48 6.71
C ARG A 465 21.89 -5.23 6.00
N GLN A 466 23.22 -5.17 5.82
CA GLN A 466 23.86 -4.00 5.20
C GLN A 466 23.40 -3.80 3.76
N GLU A 467 23.05 -4.87 3.04
CA GLU A 467 22.50 -4.81 1.68
C GLU A 467 21.21 -4.00 1.64
N ARG A 468 20.37 -4.11 2.68
CA ARG A 468 19.11 -3.36 2.76
C ARG A 468 19.33 -1.86 2.94
N ARG A 469 20.38 -1.46 3.67
CA ARG A 469 20.78 -0.04 3.78
C ARG A 469 21.12 0.54 2.40
N ILE A 470 21.71 -0.26 1.51
CA ILE A 470 22.08 0.15 0.15
C ILE A 470 20.87 0.13 -0.80
N GLU A 471 20.09 -0.95 -0.80
CA GLU A 471 18.93 -1.12 -1.70
C GLU A 471 17.82 -0.09 -1.46
N GLU A 472 17.77 0.48 -0.26
CA GLU A 472 16.72 1.37 0.21
C GLU A 472 17.27 2.75 0.63
N ALA A 473 18.51 3.06 0.21
CA ALA A 473 19.14 4.36 0.42
C ALA A 473 18.37 5.51 -0.27
N PRO A 474 18.50 6.77 0.18
CA PRO A 474 17.83 7.92 -0.43
C PRO A 474 17.97 8.02 -1.95
N ALA A 475 19.15 7.73 -2.50
CA ALA A 475 19.39 7.77 -3.94
C ALA A 475 18.58 6.73 -4.75
N ALA A 476 17.94 5.76 -4.09
CA ALA A 476 17.03 4.80 -4.70
C ALA A 476 15.67 5.40 -5.08
N TYR A 477 15.29 6.50 -4.42
CA TYR A 477 13.96 7.08 -4.44
C TYR A 477 13.92 8.40 -5.19
N LYS A 478 12.74 8.77 -5.67
CA LYS A 478 12.48 10.10 -6.20
C LYS A 478 12.54 11.12 -5.06
N PRO A 479 12.84 12.41 -5.32
CA PRO A 479 12.69 13.43 -4.30
C PRO A 479 11.21 13.54 -3.89
N ILE A 480 10.95 13.55 -2.58
CA ILE A 480 9.58 13.56 -2.05
C ILE A 480 8.86 14.89 -2.27
N GLN A 481 9.56 16.02 -2.22
CA GLN A 481 8.92 17.35 -2.31
C GLN A 481 8.11 17.53 -3.60
N PRO A 482 8.64 17.27 -4.81
CA PRO A 482 7.83 17.41 -6.03
C PRO A 482 6.66 16.42 -6.11
N VAL A 483 6.76 15.24 -5.48
CA VAL A 483 5.65 14.27 -5.37
C VAL A 483 4.51 14.85 -4.54
N ILE A 484 4.82 15.61 -3.48
CA ILE A 484 3.82 16.30 -2.66
C ILE A 484 3.26 17.52 -3.41
N ASP A 485 4.12 18.38 -3.94
CA ASP A 485 3.72 19.65 -4.57
C ASP A 485 2.70 19.45 -5.67
N VAL A 486 2.92 18.47 -6.55
CA VAL A 486 2.00 18.20 -7.67
C VAL A 486 0.63 17.70 -7.20
N GLN A 487 0.55 16.98 -6.08
CA GLN A 487 -0.72 16.53 -5.50
C GLN A 487 -1.48 17.68 -4.82
N VAL A 488 -0.75 18.62 -4.20
CA VAL A 488 -1.32 19.84 -3.62
C VAL A 488 -1.88 20.74 -4.73
N GLU A 489 -1.10 20.98 -5.78
CA GLU A 489 -1.55 21.75 -6.94
C GLU A 489 -2.77 21.11 -7.63
N ALA A 490 -2.79 19.77 -7.73
CA ALA A 490 -3.93 19.02 -8.27
C ALA A 490 -5.13 18.93 -7.31
N GLN A 491 -5.06 19.55 -6.12
CA GLN A 491 -6.12 19.51 -5.10
C GLN A 491 -6.48 18.08 -4.69
N MET A 492 -5.50 17.18 -4.60
CA MET A 492 -5.66 15.83 -4.08
C MET A 492 -5.51 15.82 -2.55
N VAL A 493 -4.56 16.61 -2.04
CA VAL A 493 -4.19 16.68 -0.62
C VAL A 493 -3.80 18.09 -0.20
N GLY A 494 -3.95 18.41 1.08
CA GLY A 494 -3.36 19.57 1.75
C GLY A 494 -2.25 19.14 2.72
N ILE A 495 -1.23 19.98 2.93
CA ILE A 495 -0.15 19.69 3.88
C ILE A 495 -0.57 20.10 5.29
N VAL A 496 -0.49 19.16 6.24
CA VAL A 496 -0.75 19.43 7.65
C VAL A 496 0.54 19.62 8.42
N ALA A 497 1.48 18.67 8.28
CA ALA A 497 2.78 18.76 8.92
C ALA A 497 3.87 18.09 8.08
N LYS A 498 5.09 18.56 8.29
CA LYS A 498 6.31 17.98 7.74
C LYS A 498 7.17 17.44 8.87
N MET A 499 7.65 16.22 8.69
CA MET A 499 8.45 15.50 9.66
C MET A 499 9.82 15.18 9.10
N LYS A 500 10.84 15.28 9.95
CA LYS A 500 12.23 14.98 9.60
C LYS A 500 12.64 13.65 10.25
N PRO A 501 13.21 12.70 9.49
CA PRO A 501 13.69 11.43 10.05
C PRO A 501 14.82 11.67 11.05
N VAL A 502 14.78 10.91 12.14
CA VAL A 502 15.79 10.91 13.21
C VAL A 502 16.49 9.56 13.28
N LEU A 503 15.72 8.47 13.21
CA LEU A 503 16.21 7.10 13.37
C LEU A 503 15.28 6.13 12.66
N THR A 504 15.81 5.30 11.78
CA THR A 504 15.04 4.30 11.03
C THR A 504 15.44 2.88 11.44
N PHE A 505 14.49 2.05 11.83
CA PHE A 505 14.64 0.61 12.00
C PHE A 505 14.21 -0.12 10.73
N LYS A 506 15.05 -1.03 10.24
CA LYS A 506 14.80 -1.79 9.01
C LYS A 506 15.30 -3.22 9.13
N ALA A 507 14.52 -4.20 8.67
CA ALA A 507 14.81 -5.63 8.85
C ALA A 507 15.61 -6.28 7.71
#